data_AF-A0A7M5XGI3-F1
#
_entry.id   AF-A0A7M5XGI3-F1
#
_cell.length_a   1.000
_cell.length_b   1.000
_cell.length_c   1.000
_cell.angle_alpha   90.00
_cell.angle_beta   90.00
_cell.angle_gamma   90.00
#
_symmetry.space_group_name_H-M   'P 1'
#
loop_
_entity.id
_entity.type
_entity.pdbx_description
1 polymer ?
#
loop_
_entity_poly.entity_id
_entity_poly.type
_entity_poly.pdbx_seq_one_letter_code
_entity_poly.pdbx_strand_id
1 'polypeptide(L)'
;MNVHNVFIFPGVPEFMQKSFTVNQYLFSAENKFYLMKIYISVNEDEISAKIKKVDDAFPDVSIGSYPMLNDIYKVKLTLESENQESLNSAFDLLMKELPSQIIVSVKKCEPNSREDHHELINTSKECQQRSRLYSSTQLNSLSVVDMEHYLDTSNTTSLASALKSAYAVFNQTIQMYSLDEICIGFNGGKDCTAVLHLYVAFIKKFYPDNTKRITGLYLKNANPFKEAQDFIKNCEANYNIDMIVIPASIKEGLENLKESHPKIKAVIMGTRRHDPYSSQLKSFTMTDVSWPSYMRVFPILDWSYAEVWDFLRTFDLPYCRLYDEGYTSLGDPKNTLKNQSLLLKDGRYSPAYMLQEESLEREGRNK
;
A
#
# COMPACT_ATOMS: atom_id res chain seq x y z
N MET A 1 -14.33 4.32 -39.01
CA MET A 1 -14.35 5.19 -40.21
C MET A 1 -13.21 6.19 -40.04
N ASN A 2 -12.38 6.43 -41.05
CA ASN A 2 -11.31 7.44 -40.97
C ASN A 2 -11.64 8.59 -41.93
N VAL A 3 -11.54 9.82 -41.44
CA VAL A 3 -11.45 11.02 -42.28
C VAL A 3 -10.10 11.68 -41.99
N HIS A 4 -9.15 11.54 -42.91
CA HIS A 4 -7.79 12.10 -42.81
C HIS A 4 -7.01 11.62 -41.57
N ASN A 5 -6.71 12.52 -40.63
CA ASN A 5 -6.04 12.23 -39.36
C ASN A 5 -7.03 12.03 -38.19
N VAL A 6 -8.33 11.95 -38.48
CA VAL A 6 -9.38 11.79 -37.49
C VAL A 6 -9.97 10.39 -37.55
N PHE A 7 -9.69 9.61 -36.50
CA PHE A 7 -10.18 8.25 -36.35
C PHE A 7 -11.46 8.22 -35.52
N ILE A 8 -12.56 7.77 -36.14
CA ILE A 8 -13.85 7.60 -35.45
C ILE A 8 -13.97 6.14 -35.02
N PHE A 9 -13.95 5.95 -33.69
CA PHE A 9 -14.14 4.67 -33.03
C PHE A 9 -15.62 4.42 -32.68
N PRO A 10 -16.08 3.15 -32.70
CA PRO A 10 -17.45 2.81 -32.34
C PRO A 10 -17.72 3.08 -30.85
N GLY A 11 -18.91 3.57 -30.52
CA GLY A 11 -19.27 3.91 -29.13
C GLY A 11 -19.61 2.72 -28.23
N VAL A 12 -19.81 1.52 -28.80
CA VAL A 12 -20.02 0.29 -28.01
C VAL A 12 -18.64 -0.23 -27.56
N PRO A 13 -18.40 -0.39 -26.24
CA PRO A 13 -17.07 -0.72 -25.70
C PRO A 13 -16.42 -1.96 -26.32
N GLU A 14 -17.18 -3.03 -26.57
CA GLU A 14 -16.66 -4.27 -27.14
C GLU A 14 -16.15 -4.11 -28.58
N PHE A 15 -16.80 -3.25 -29.37
CA PHE A 15 -16.34 -2.92 -30.73
C PHE A 15 -15.19 -1.91 -30.72
N MET A 16 -15.15 -1.02 -29.72
CA MET A 16 -14.03 -0.10 -29.53
C MET A 16 -12.75 -0.87 -29.18
N GLN A 17 -12.85 -1.84 -28.27
CA GLN A 17 -11.73 -2.69 -27.88
C GLN A 17 -11.17 -3.48 -29.07
N LYS A 18 -12.04 -4.07 -29.88
CA LYS A 18 -11.63 -4.72 -31.15
C LYS A 18 -10.96 -3.74 -32.12
N SER A 19 -11.42 -2.50 -32.17
CA SER A 19 -10.85 -1.47 -33.05
C SER A 19 -9.42 -1.08 -32.65
N PHE A 20 -9.07 -1.11 -31.36
CA PHE A 20 -7.69 -0.90 -30.90
C PHE A 20 -6.76 -2.05 -31.29
N THR A 21 -7.23 -3.29 -31.26
CA THR A 21 -6.45 -4.46 -31.71
C THR A 21 -6.19 -4.44 -33.21
N VAL A 22 -7.19 -4.02 -34.00
CA VAL A 22 -7.07 -3.98 -35.47
C VAL A 22 -6.19 -2.84 -35.95
N ASN A 23 -6.19 -1.70 -35.25
CA ASN A 23 -5.45 -0.50 -35.64
C ASN A 23 -4.19 -0.26 -34.79
N GLN A 24 -3.50 -1.31 -34.34
CA GLN A 24 -2.29 -1.17 -33.52
C GLN A 24 -1.22 -0.29 -34.16
N TYR A 25 -1.14 -0.27 -35.50
CA TYR A 25 -0.21 0.57 -36.25
C TYR A 25 -0.42 2.08 -36.06
N LEU A 26 -1.62 2.51 -35.66
CA LEU A 26 -1.90 3.91 -35.31
C LEU A 26 -1.31 4.31 -33.95
N PHE A 27 -1.02 3.33 -33.11
CA PHE A 27 -0.55 3.51 -31.73
C PHE A 27 0.89 3.03 -31.54
N SER A 28 1.53 2.55 -32.60
CA SER A 28 2.95 2.21 -32.64
C SER A 28 3.74 3.46 -33.05
N ALA A 29 3.86 4.42 -32.15
CA ALA A 29 4.85 5.47 -32.32
C ALA A 29 6.23 4.93 -31.91
N GLU A 30 7.24 5.11 -32.76
CA GLU A 30 8.65 4.85 -32.41
C GLU A 30 9.24 5.92 -31.48
N ASN A 31 8.51 7.02 -31.26
CA ASN A 31 8.93 8.11 -30.39
C ASN A 31 8.88 7.67 -28.92
N LYS A 32 9.96 7.95 -28.18
CA LYS A 32 10.05 7.72 -26.74
C LYS A 32 9.67 8.98 -26.00
N PHE A 33 8.53 8.98 -25.33
CA PHE A 33 8.12 10.06 -24.45
C PHE A 33 8.57 9.75 -23.03
N TYR A 34 9.32 10.68 -22.44
CA TYR A 34 9.78 10.65 -21.07
C TYR A 34 8.86 11.52 -20.23
N LEU A 35 8.43 11.01 -19.07
CA LEU A 35 7.51 11.70 -18.18
C LEU A 35 8.03 11.74 -16.75
N MET A 36 7.94 12.91 -16.12
CA MET A 36 8.14 13.09 -14.68
C MET A 36 6.90 13.70 -14.04
N LYS A 37 6.53 13.20 -12.87
CA LYS A 37 5.39 13.69 -12.08
C LYS A 37 5.91 14.25 -10.77
N ILE A 38 5.48 15.45 -10.39
CA ILE A 38 5.85 16.11 -9.13
C ILE A 38 4.57 16.44 -8.37
N TYR A 39 4.52 16.09 -7.09
CA TYR A 39 3.36 16.33 -6.23
C TYR A 39 3.68 17.43 -5.22
N ILE A 40 2.84 18.46 -5.16
CA ILE A 40 3.10 19.70 -4.43
C ILE A 40 1.98 19.99 -3.43
N SER A 41 2.36 20.41 -2.21
CA SER A 41 1.44 20.65 -1.09
C SER A 41 0.77 22.04 -1.08
N VAL A 42 1.20 22.94 -1.96
CA VAL A 42 0.68 24.31 -2.10
C VAL A 42 -0.15 24.49 -3.38
N ASN A 43 -0.94 25.56 -3.43
CA ASN A 43 -1.81 25.84 -4.58
C ASN A 43 -1.01 26.27 -5.81
N GLU A 44 -1.61 26.13 -6.98
CA GLU A 44 -1.00 26.47 -8.28
C GLU A 44 -0.53 27.94 -8.33
N ASP A 45 -1.30 28.86 -7.76
CA ASP A 45 -0.98 30.29 -7.74
C ASP A 45 0.42 30.56 -7.18
N GLU A 46 0.85 29.78 -6.18
CA GLU A 46 2.13 29.95 -5.46
C GLU A 46 3.35 29.45 -6.27
N ILE A 47 3.11 28.64 -7.29
CA ILE A 47 4.15 28.01 -8.12
C ILE A 47 4.08 28.42 -9.59
N SER A 48 2.99 29.05 -10.04
CA SER A 48 2.72 29.48 -11.41
C SER A 48 3.88 30.27 -12.05
N ALA A 49 4.45 31.25 -11.33
CA ALA A 49 5.55 32.06 -11.81
C ALA A 49 6.85 31.24 -12.02
N LYS A 50 7.08 30.22 -11.20
CA LYS A 50 8.25 29.34 -11.28
C LYS A 50 8.10 28.35 -12.42
N ILE A 51 6.89 27.79 -12.60
CA ILE A 51 6.56 26.91 -13.73
C ILE A 51 6.79 27.65 -15.04
N LYS A 52 6.24 28.87 -15.18
CA LYS A 52 6.39 29.68 -16.39
C LYS A 52 7.85 29.95 -16.74
N LYS A 53 8.70 30.23 -15.75
CA LYS A 53 10.12 30.44 -15.96
C LYS A 53 10.83 29.22 -16.56
N VAL A 54 10.42 28.01 -16.15
CA VAL A 54 10.98 26.75 -16.69
C VAL A 54 10.41 26.47 -18.07
N ASP A 55 9.12 26.70 -18.29
CA ASP A 55 8.44 26.57 -19.58
C ASP A 55 9.08 27.49 -20.66
N ASP A 56 9.36 28.75 -20.30
CA ASP A 56 10.05 29.72 -21.17
C ASP A 56 11.49 29.29 -21.49
N ALA A 57 12.14 28.53 -20.60
CA ALA A 57 13.53 28.10 -20.75
C ALA A 57 13.69 26.78 -21.54
N PHE A 58 12.65 25.93 -21.56
CA PHE A 58 12.68 24.60 -22.16
C PHE A 58 11.44 24.38 -23.06
N PRO A 59 11.41 24.96 -24.26
CA PRO A 59 10.24 24.91 -25.15
C PRO A 59 9.93 23.50 -25.69
N ASP A 60 10.86 22.56 -25.57
CA ASP A 60 10.72 21.15 -25.93
C ASP A 60 10.23 20.26 -24.76
N VAL A 61 9.96 20.86 -23.59
CA VAL A 61 9.40 20.19 -22.41
C VAL A 61 8.00 20.74 -22.15
N SER A 62 6.98 19.89 -22.30
CA SER A 62 5.61 20.25 -21.97
C SER A 62 5.38 20.15 -20.46
N ILE A 63 5.01 21.26 -19.82
CA ILE A 63 4.70 21.30 -18.39
C ILE A 63 3.18 21.40 -18.18
N GLY A 64 2.60 20.37 -17.57
CA GLY A 64 1.20 20.35 -17.16
C GLY A 64 1.05 20.59 -15.66
N SER A 65 0.03 21.35 -15.27
CA SER A 65 -0.34 21.60 -13.88
C SER A 65 -1.79 21.21 -13.64
N TYR A 66 -2.01 20.35 -12.64
CA TYR A 66 -3.31 19.78 -12.34
C TYR A 66 -3.63 19.98 -10.85
N PRO A 67 -4.42 21.01 -10.51
CA PRO A 67 -4.93 21.20 -9.15
C PRO A 67 -5.79 20.01 -8.72
N MET A 68 -5.56 19.52 -7.51
CA MET A 68 -6.28 18.38 -6.94
C MET A 68 -6.98 18.76 -5.64
N LEU A 69 -8.19 18.26 -5.47
CA LEU A 69 -9.00 18.40 -4.25
C LEU A 69 -8.71 17.25 -3.29
N ASN A 70 -7.45 17.01 -2.96
CA ASN A 70 -7.05 15.96 -2.02
C ASN A 70 -6.17 16.52 -0.89
N ASP A 71 -6.17 15.84 0.25
CA ASP A 71 -5.45 16.29 1.46
C ASP A 71 -3.95 15.89 1.47
N ILE A 72 -3.47 15.24 0.41
CA ILE A 72 -2.11 14.70 0.30
C ILE A 72 -1.21 15.70 -0.45
N TYR A 73 -1.71 16.26 -1.55
CA TYR A 73 -1.06 17.26 -2.36
C TYR A 73 -2.12 18.10 -3.08
N LYS A 74 -1.85 19.39 -3.25
CA LYS A 74 -2.78 20.32 -3.88
C LYS A 74 -2.57 20.45 -5.38
N VAL A 75 -1.38 20.17 -5.90
CA VAL A 75 -1.09 20.23 -7.34
C VAL A 75 -0.24 19.04 -7.76
N LYS A 76 -0.61 18.39 -8.86
CA LYS A 76 0.23 17.45 -9.61
C LYS A 76 0.81 18.19 -10.81
N LEU A 77 2.12 18.30 -10.87
CA LEU A 77 2.84 18.76 -12.07
C LEU A 77 3.31 17.57 -12.90
N THR A 78 3.29 17.72 -14.22
CA THR A 78 3.83 16.76 -15.17
C THR A 78 4.80 17.45 -16.09
N LEU A 79 6.01 16.89 -16.28
CA LEU A 79 6.97 17.34 -17.27
C LEU A 79 7.13 16.22 -18.28
N GLU A 80 6.91 16.52 -19.56
CA GLU A 80 6.94 15.56 -20.64
C GLU A 80 7.82 16.04 -21.79
N SER A 81 8.67 15.17 -22.34
CA SER A 81 9.48 15.49 -23.52
C SER A 81 9.89 14.23 -24.27
N GLU A 82 10.12 14.35 -25.58
CA GLU A 82 10.82 13.32 -26.37
C GLU A 82 12.34 13.32 -26.10
N ASN A 83 12.89 14.40 -25.54
CA ASN A 83 14.31 14.54 -25.21
C ASN A 83 14.56 14.38 -23.71
N GLN A 84 15.24 13.29 -23.34
CA GLN A 84 15.55 12.97 -21.95
C GLN A 84 16.50 13.98 -21.29
N GLU A 85 17.45 14.56 -22.03
CA GLU A 85 18.44 15.51 -21.48
C GLU A 85 17.79 16.86 -21.17
N SER A 86 16.93 17.35 -22.08
CA SER A 86 16.12 18.54 -21.85
C SER A 86 15.17 18.35 -20.67
N LEU A 87 14.51 17.18 -20.57
CA LEU A 87 13.62 16.87 -19.46
C LEU A 87 14.34 16.86 -18.11
N ASN A 88 15.51 16.23 -18.03
CA ASN A 88 16.32 16.22 -16.81
C ASN A 88 16.77 17.64 -16.44
N SER A 89 17.19 18.44 -17.42
CA SER A 89 17.64 19.82 -17.20
C SER A 89 16.50 20.74 -16.73
N ALA A 90 15.31 20.59 -17.32
CA ALA A 90 14.09 21.30 -16.91
C ALA A 90 13.65 20.89 -15.50
N PHE A 91 13.70 19.59 -15.20
CA PHE A 91 13.43 19.07 -13.86
C PHE A 91 14.39 19.63 -12.82
N ASP A 92 15.70 19.62 -13.09
CA ASP A 92 16.71 20.13 -12.17
C ASP A 92 16.57 21.64 -11.93
N LEU A 93 16.22 22.41 -12.97
CA LEU A 93 15.93 23.83 -12.80
C LEU A 93 14.67 24.05 -11.96
N LEU A 94 13.61 23.30 -12.22
CA LEU A 94 12.36 23.39 -11.46
C LEU A 94 12.57 23.02 -9.99
N MET A 95 13.35 21.99 -9.69
CA MET A 95 13.69 21.59 -8.32
C MET A 95 14.56 22.62 -7.59
N LYS A 96 15.34 23.45 -8.31
CA LYS A 96 16.07 24.58 -7.72
C LYS A 96 15.18 25.78 -7.41
N GLU A 97 14.16 26.02 -8.23
CA GLU A 97 13.22 27.14 -8.05
C GLU A 97 12.12 26.84 -7.01
N LEU A 98 11.75 25.56 -6.85
CA LEU A 98 10.75 25.12 -5.86
C LEU A 98 11.40 24.91 -4.47
N PRO A 99 10.83 25.47 -3.39
CA PRO A 99 11.25 25.14 -2.04
C PRO A 99 11.10 23.64 -1.76
N SER A 100 12.12 22.99 -1.20
CA SER A 100 12.07 21.55 -0.90
C SER A 100 10.93 21.15 0.05
N GLN A 101 10.47 22.07 0.90
CA GLN A 101 9.41 21.87 1.89
C GLN A 101 8.00 21.72 1.28
N ILE A 102 7.79 22.16 0.04
CA ILE A 102 6.48 22.08 -0.64
C ILE A 102 6.36 20.84 -1.53
N ILE A 103 7.45 20.10 -1.72
CA ILE A 103 7.49 18.93 -2.60
C ILE A 103 7.15 17.70 -1.77
N VAL A 104 6.01 17.09 -2.08
CA VAL A 104 5.52 15.89 -1.39
C VAL A 104 6.22 14.65 -1.92
N SER A 105 6.32 14.51 -3.25
CA SER A 105 7.03 13.40 -3.90
C SER A 105 7.31 13.67 -5.37
N VAL A 106 8.24 12.89 -5.95
CA VAL A 106 8.61 12.93 -7.36
C VAL A 106 8.59 11.50 -7.91
N LYS A 107 7.98 11.29 -9.07
CA LYS A 107 7.97 10.01 -9.79
C LYS A 107 8.55 10.20 -11.19
N LYS A 108 9.59 9.44 -11.54
CA LYS A 108 10.10 9.31 -12.92
C LYS A 108 9.40 8.11 -13.56
N CYS A 109 8.71 8.32 -14.67
CA CYS A 109 8.01 7.26 -15.39
C CYS A 109 8.93 6.68 -16.48
N GLU A 110 8.82 5.38 -16.73
CA GLU A 110 9.52 4.74 -17.84
C GLU A 110 9.03 5.28 -19.20
N PRO A 111 9.90 5.32 -20.23
CA PRO A 111 9.54 5.86 -21.54
C PRO A 111 8.39 5.06 -22.15
N ASN A 112 7.37 5.76 -22.65
CA ASN A 112 6.16 5.14 -23.24
C ASN A 112 5.41 4.19 -22.28
N SER A 113 5.64 4.27 -20.97
CA SER A 113 4.89 3.48 -20.01
C SER A 113 3.44 3.98 -19.93
N ARG A 114 2.50 3.09 -20.28
CA ARG A 114 1.06 3.31 -20.13
C ARG A 114 0.63 3.13 -18.67
N GLU A 115 1.25 3.87 -17.76
CA GLU A 115 0.66 4.06 -16.43
C GLU A 115 -0.51 5.05 -16.52
N ASP A 116 -1.54 4.68 -17.29
CA ASP A 116 -2.76 5.48 -17.45
C ASP A 116 -3.85 4.98 -16.52
N HIS A 117 -3.96 5.69 -15.40
CA HIS A 117 -5.20 6.25 -14.85
C HIS A 117 -6.52 5.66 -15.37
N HIS A 118 -7.03 4.64 -14.68
CA HIS A 118 -8.45 4.47 -14.45
C HIS A 118 -8.72 4.61 -12.95
N GLU A 119 -8.90 5.84 -12.50
CA GLU A 119 -9.79 6.21 -11.38
C GLU A 119 -9.64 7.70 -11.17
N LEU A 120 -10.67 8.48 -11.51
CA LEU A 120 -11.09 9.76 -10.91
C LEU A 120 -12.15 10.43 -11.81
N ILE A 121 -13.21 9.69 -12.17
CA ILE A 121 -14.49 10.32 -12.57
C ILE A 121 -15.59 9.54 -11.86
N ASN A 122 -15.97 10.04 -10.68
CA ASN A 122 -17.34 10.11 -10.18
C ASN A 122 -17.32 10.42 -8.68
N THR A 123 -17.20 11.70 -8.33
CA THR A 123 -17.74 12.20 -7.07
C THR A 123 -18.20 13.64 -7.25
N SER A 124 -19.47 13.80 -7.63
CA SER A 124 -20.26 14.84 -6.99
C SER A 124 -21.60 14.19 -6.63
N LYS A 125 -21.91 14.24 -5.33
CA LYS A 125 -23.04 13.58 -4.64
C LYS A 125 -22.83 12.09 -4.37
N GLU A 126 -22.18 11.81 -3.25
CA GLU A 126 -22.71 10.93 -2.18
C GLU A 126 -21.64 10.74 -1.10
N CYS A 127 -21.47 11.80 -0.30
CA CYS A 127 -20.89 11.70 1.03
C CYS A 127 -21.92 10.98 1.93
N GLN A 128 -22.11 9.67 1.73
CA GLN A 128 -22.84 8.78 2.64
C GLN A 128 -22.69 7.27 2.36
N GLN A 129 -21.96 6.83 1.33
CA GLN A 129 -21.72 5.40 1.07
C GLN A 129 -20.24 5.08 0.78
N ARG A 130 -19.35 5.28 1.76
CA ARG A 130 -18.02 4.63 1.75
C ARG A 130 -18.15 3.16 2.18
N SER A 131 -18.82 2.37 1.35
CA SER A 131 -18.66 0.91 1.26
C SER A 131 -18.26 0.59 -0.18
N ARG A 132 -17.02 0.91 -0.57
CA ARG A 132 -16.47 0.35 -1.79
C ARG A 132 -16.19 -1.12 -1.53
N LEU A 133 -17.09 -1.97 -2.03
CA LEU A 133 -16.77 -3.34 -2.40
C LEU A 133 -15.58 -3.27 -3.35
N TYR A 134 -14.43 -3.72 -2.89
CA TYR A 134 -13.29 -3.93 -3.76
C TYR A 134 -13.71 -4.96 -4.81
N SER A 135 -13.67 -4.60 -6.09
CA SER A 135 -13.85 -5.60 -7.13
C SER A 135 -12.66 -6.56 -7.08
N SER A 136 -12.92 -7.86 -7.09
CA SER A 136 -11.89 -8.91 -7.07
C SER A 136 -10.88 -8.79 -8.22
N THR A 137 -11.20 -8.02 -9.25
CA THR A 137 -10.37 -7.74 -10.43
C THR A 137 -9.28 -6.69 -10.21
N GLN A 138 -9.47 -5.69 -9.33
CA GLN A 138 -8.48 -4.61 -9.13
C GLN A 138 -7.36 -4.98 -8.14
N LEU A 139 -7.60 -5.91 -7.20
CA LEU A 139 -6.53 -6.39 -6.29
C LEU A 139 -5.61 -7.44 -6.92
N ASN A 140 -5.96 -7.97 -8.09
CA ASN A 140 -5.10 -8.89 -8.83
C ASN A 140 -3.89 -8.19 -9.48
N SER A 141 -3.91 -6.86 -9.62
CA SER A 141 -2.81 -6.09 -10.22
C SER A 141 -1.88 -5.43 -9.21
N LEU A 142 -1.92 -5.79 -7.91
CA LEU A 142 -0.94 -5.36 -6.93
C LEU A 142 0.46 -5.95 -7.24
N SER A 143 1.15 -5.28 -8.16
CA SER A 143 2.55 -4.83 -8.11
C SER A 143 3.62 -5.75 -7.53
N VAL A 144 3.61 -7.04 -7.89
CA VAL A 144 4.83 -7.86 -7.79
C VAL A 144 6.01 -7.15 -8.48
N VAL A 145 5.73 -6.40 -9.56
CA VAL A 145 6.70 -5.63 -10.36
C VAL A 145 7.26 -4.40 -9.62
N ASP A 146 6.45 -3.64 -8.87
CA ASP A 146 6.95 -2.40 -8.22
C ASP A 146 7.82 -2.68 -6.99
N MET A 147 7.59 -3.82 -6.31
CA MET A 147 8.42 -4.22 -5.18
C MET A 147 9.82 -4.67 -5.59
N GLU A 148 10.05 -5.09 -6.85
CA GLU A 148 11.34 -5.64 -7.26
C GLU A 148 12.47 -4.61 -7.18
N HIS A 149 12.17 -3.36 -7.54
CA HIS A 149 13.12 -2.26 -7.44
C HIS A 149 13.58 -2.00 -5.99
N TYR A 150 12.70 -2.25 -5.01
CA TYR A 150 13.03 -2.11 -3.58
C TYR A 150 13.84 -3.31 -3.06
N LEU A 151 13.72 -4.47 -3.70
CA LEU A 151 14.51 -5.65 -3.35
C LEU A 151 15.90 -5.66 -4.00
N ASP A 152 16.17 -4.77 -4.96
CA ASP A 152 17.50 -4.61 -5.57
C ASP A 152 18.54 -4.26 -4.50
N THR A 153 19.67 -4.98 -4.48
CA THR A 153 20.78 -4.76 -3.55
C THR A 153 21.31 -3.33 -3.51
N SER A 154 21.23 -2.59 -4.62
CA SER A 154 21.66 -1.20 -4.74
C SER A 154 20.74 -0.19 -4.06
N ASN A 155 19.46 -0.53 -3.83
CA ASN A 155 18.51 0.34 -3.14
C ASN A 155 18.73 0.29 -1.62
N THR A 156 19.22 1.40 -1.05
CA THR A 156 19.60 1.52 0.36
C THR A 156 18.63 2.34 1.19
N THR A 157 17.42 2.62 0.67
CA THR A 157 16.38 3.32 1.44
C THR A 157 15.96 2.52 2.68
N SER A 158 15.38 3.20 3.69
CA SER A 158 14.86 2.53 4.90
C SER A 158 13.83 1.48 4.52
N LEU A 159 12.85 1.84 3.68
CA LEU A 159 11.82 0.93 3.21
C LEU A 159 12.41 -0.28 2.45
N ALA A 160 13.39 -0.08 1.55
CA ALA A 160 14.07 -1.19 0.87
C ALA A 160 14.75 -2.14 1.87
N SER A 161 15.43 -1.60 2.88
CA SER A 161 16.10 -2.39 3.93
C SER A 161 15.09 -3.18 4.77
N ALA A 162 13.99 -2.54 5.15
CA ALA A 162 12.87 -3.16 5.87
C ALA A 162 12.25 -4.32 5.07
N LEU A 163 12.00 -4.11 3.77
CA LEU A 163 11.46 -5.12 2.86
C LEU A 163 12.40 -6.31 2.70
N LYS A 164 13.70 -6.06 2.47
CA LYS A 164 14.73 -7.12 2.37
C LYS A 164 14.80 -7.97 3.64
N SER A 165 14.76 -7.32 4.82
CA SER A 165 14.76 -8.02 6.11
C SER A 165 13.54 -8.94 6.25
N ALA A 166 12.34 -8.43 5.95
CA ALA A 166 11.11 -9.23 6.01
C ALA A 166 11.09 -10.39 5.01
N TYR A 167 11.58 -10.17 3.78
CA TYR A 167 11.75 -11.22 2.77
C TYR A 167 12.73 -12.31 3.23
N ALA A 168 13.83 -11.95 3.92
CA ALA A 168 14.75 -12.92 4.47
C ALA A 168 14.08 -13.81 5.54
N VAL A 169 13.23 -13.24 6.39
CA VAL A 169 12.43 -13.99 7.37
C VAL A 169 11.43 -14.91 6.65
N PHE A 170 10.73 -14.45 5.62
CA PHE A 170 9.85 -15.34 4.85
C PHE A 170 10.61 -16.49 4.19
N ASN A 171 11.75 -16.21 3.54
CA ASN A 171 12.62 -17.21 2.94
C ASN A 171 13.11 -18.25 3.95
N GLN A 172 13.45 -17.85 5.17
CA GLN A 172 13.82 -18.82 6.18
C GLN A 172 12.61 -19.63 6.66
N THR A 173 11.42 -19.02 6.72
CA THR A 173 10.17 -19.69 7.12
C THR A 173 9.80 -20.84 6.18
N ILE A 174 9.78 -20.59 4.87
CA ILE A 174 9.47 -21.60 3.84
C ILE A 174 10.53 -22.70 3.73
N GLN A 175 11.77 -22.47 4.20
CA GLN A 175 12.80 -23.50 4.30
C GLN A 175 12.56 -24.44 5.49
N MET A 176 11.91 -23.95 6.55
CA MET A 176 11.64 -24.72 7.77
C MET A 176 10.27 -25.42 7.75
N TYR A 177 9.30 -24.85 7.03
CA TYR A 177 7.91 -25.31 7.03
C TYR A 177 7.34 -25.29 5.61
N SER A 178 6.56 -26.31 5.26
CA SER A 178 5.75 -26.27 4.05
C SER A 178 4.59 -25.27 4.19
N LEU A 179 4.04 -24.80 3.07
CA LEU A 179 2.95 -23.82 3.08
C LEU A 179 1.70 -24.30 3.86
N ASP A 180 1.44 -25.61 3.91
CA ASP A 180 0.32 -26.20 4.65
C ASP A 180 0.54 -26.21 6.18
N GLU A 181 1.76 -25.97 6.62
CA GLU A 181 2.15 -25.94 8.04
C GLU A 181 2.21 -24.49 8.58
N ILE A 182 1.96 -23.50 7.72
CA ILE A 182 2.06 -22.08 8.03
C ILE A 182 0.65 -21.47 8.00
N CYS A 183 0.34 -20.63 8.98
CA CYS A 183 -0.76 -19.68 8.87
C CYS A 183 -0.32 -18.26 9.22
N ILE A 184 -1.08 -17.26 8.77
CA ILE A 184 -0.87 -15.85 9.10
C ILE A 184 -1.91 -15.36 10.11
N GLY A 185 -1.45 -14.85 11.24
CA GLY A 185 -2.31 -14.17 12.22
C GLY A 185 -2.78 -12.82 11.68
N PHE A 186 -4.08 -12.67 11.43
CA PHE A 186 -4.64 -11.50 10.77
C PHE A 186 -5.87 -10.98 11.51
N ASN A 187 -5.77 -9.76 12.05
CA ASN A 187 -6.82 -9.10 12.84
C ASN A 187 -7.31 -7.78 12.22
N GLY A 188 -6.88 -7.46 11.00
CA GLY A 188 -7.25 -6.23 10.28
C GLY A 188 -6.52 -4.97 10.74
N GLY A 189 -5.60 -5.06 11.71
CA GLY A 189 -4.71 -3.96 12.09
C GLY A 189 -3.63 -3.70 11.03
N LYS A 190 -3.10 -2.47 10.99
CA LYS A 190 -2.11 -2.02 9.98
C LYS A 190 -0.88 -2.94 9.87
N ASP A 191 -0.37 -3.45 11.00
CA ASP A 191 0.89 -4.18 11.04
C ASP A 191 0.72 -5.57 10.41
N CYS A 192 -0.31 -6.32 10.84
CA CYS A 192 -0.64 -7.61 10.22
C CYS A 192 -1.15 -7.46 8.77
N THR A 193 -1.69 -6.30 8.41
CA THR A 193 -2.07 -5.96 7.03
C THR A 193 -0.84 -5.80 6.16
N ALA A 194 0.18 -5.08 6.62
CA ALA A 194 1.46 -4.98 5.93
C ALA A 194 2.08 -6.37 5.74
N VAL A 195 2.10 -7.20 6.78
CA VAL A 195 2.61 -8.58 6.68
C VAL A 195 1.82 -9.42 5.69
N LEU A 196 0.49 -9.32 5.68
CA LEU A 196 -0.37 -10.07 4.75
C LEU A 196 -0.07 -9.71 3.30
N HIS A 197 -0.07 -8.42 2.98
CA HIS A 197 0.26 -7.93 1.64
C HIS A 197 1.64 -8.39 1.19
N LEU A 198 2.62 -8.26 2.08
CA LEU A 198 4.00 -8.66 1.81
C LEU A 198 4.14 -10.17 1.61
N TYR A 199 3.46 -10.98 2.42
CA TYR A 199 3.48 -12.43 2.32
C TYR A 199 2.78 -12.94 1.06
N VAL A 200 1.63 -12.35 0.70
CA VAL A 200 0.94 -12.65 -0.56
C VAL A 200 1.85 -12.36 -1.75
N ALA A 201 2.50 -11.19 -1.77
CA ALA A 201 3.44 -10.84 -2.83
C ALA A 201 4.63 -11.79 -2.91
N PHE A 202 5.20 -12.16 -1.74
CA PHE A 202 6.28 -13.13 -1.64
C PHE A 202 5.89 -14.50 -2.23
N ILE A 203 4.71 -15.03 -1.87
CA ILE A 203 4.21 -16.32 -2.38
C ILE A 203 3.96 -16.24 -3.89
N LYS A 204 3.29 -15.18 -4.38
CA LYS A 204 3.06 -15.00 -5.82
C LYS A 204 4.36 -14.95 -6.62
N LYS A 205 5.40 -14.31 -6.08
CA LYS A 205 6.70 -14.17 -6.74
C LYS A 205 7.50 -15.47 -6.78
N PHE A 206 7.69 -16.11 -5.62
CA PHE A 206 8.61 -17.24 -5.51
C PHE A 206 7.92 -18.60 -5.70
N TYR A 207 6.59 -18.63 -5.64
CA TYR A 207 5.77 -19.82 -5.82
C TYR A 207 4.59 -19.52 -6.77
N PRO A 208 4.85 -19.10 -8.02
CA PRO A 208 3.79 -18.72 -8.96
C PRO A 208 2.84 -19.87 -9.30
N ASP A 209 3.34 -21.11 -9.25
CA ASP A 209 2.56 -22.33 -9.49
C ASP A 209 1.83 -22.84 -8.24
N ASN A 210 1.94 -22.14 -7.10
CA ASN A 210 1.22 -22.54 -5.89
C ASN A 210 -0.29 -22.35 -6.08
N THR A 211 -0.99 -23.47 -6.17
CA THR A 211 -2.46 -23.50 -6.26
C THR A 211 -3.15 -23.50 -4.90
N LYS A 212 -2.38 -23.60 -3.80
CA LYS A 212 -2.92 -23.65 -2.45
C LYS A 212 -3.25 -22.26 -1.93
N ARG A 213 -4.37 -22.18 -1.21
CA ARG A 213 -4.79 -20.95 -0.52
C ARG A 213 -3.86 -20.66 0.65
N ILE A 214 -3.63 -19.38 0.91
CA ILE A 214 -2.95 -18.94 2.12
C ILE A 214 -3.89 -19.17 3.30
N THR A 215 -3.40 -19.80 4.38
CA THR A 215 -4.18 -20.01 5.60
C THR A 215 -4.08 -18.79 6.51
N GLY A 216 -5.22 -18.17 6.82
CA GLY A 216 -5.33 -17.08 7.79
C GLY A 216 -5.81 -17.58 9.15
N LEU A 217 -5.40 -16.92 10.22
CA LEU A 217 -5.89 -17.15 11.59
C LEU A 217 -6.41 -15.84 12.16
N TYR A 218 -7.72 -15.78 12.44
CA TYR A 218 -8.34 -14.65 13.11
C TYR A 218 -8.91 -15.09 14.47
N LEU A 219 -8.19 -14.73 15.54
CA LEU A 219 -8.65 -14.90 16.91
C LEU A 219 -9.58 -13.73 17.25
N LYS A 220 -10.88 -13.98 17.11
CA LYS A 220 -11.93 -12.97 17.16
C LYS A 220 -12.27 -12.61 18.59
N ASN A 221 -12.02 -11.36 18.96
CA ASN A 221 -12.48 -10.76 20.20
C ASN A 221 -14.02 -10.64 20.24
N ALA A 222 -14.58 -10.50 21.45
CA ALA A 222 -16.03 -10.48 21.68
C ALA A 222 -16.73 -9.28 21.01
N ASN A 223 -16.08 -8.12 21.00
CA ASN A 223 -16.64 -6.89 20.44
C ASN A 223 -15.63 -6.26 19.47
N PRO A 224 -15.46 -6.75 18.24
CA PRO A 224 -14.55 -6.14 17.27
C PRO A 224 -15.16 -4.88 16.63
N PHE A 225 -14.31 -3.99 16.13
CA PHE A 225 -14.75 -2.92 15.23
C PHE A 225 -15.37 -3.51 13.96
N LYS A 226 -16.54 -3.00 13.56
CA LYS A 226 -17.22 -3.45 12.34
C LYS A 226 -16.35 -3.19 11.12
N GLU A 227 -15.72 -2.02 11.05
CA GLU A 227 -14.81 -1.62 9.97
C GLU A 227 -13.63 -2.57 9.81
N ALA A 228 -13.06 -3.03 10.93
CA ALA A 228 -11.97 -3.99 10.91
C ALA A 228 -12.46 -5.37 10.42
N GLN A 229 -13.66 -5.80 10.81
CA GLN A 229 -14.24 -7.04 10.31
C GLN A 229 -14.55 -6.99 8.81
N ASP A 230 -15.15 -5.89 8.35
CA ASP A 230 -15.45 -5.68 6.94
C ASP A 230 -14.15 -5.66 6.14
N PHE A 231 -13.09 -5.04 6.67
CA PHE A 231 -11.76 -5.06 6.06
C PHE A 231 -11.16 -6.48 6.00
N ILE A 232 -11.26 -7.27 7.08
CA ILE A 232 -10.77 -8.65 7.09
C ILE A 232 -11.46 -9.48 6.00
N LYS A 233 -12.79 -9.39 5.91
CA LYS A 233 -13.58 -10.10 4.88
C LYS A 233 -13.18 -9.70 3.46
N ASN A 234 -12.91 -8.40 3.26
CA ASN A 234 -12.43 -7.92 1.96
C ASN A 234 -11.08 -8.53 1.62
N CYS A 235 -10.12 -8.54 2.54
CA CYS A 235 -8.81 -9.18 2.33
C CYS A 235 -8.95 -10.70 2.08
N GLU A 236 -9.82 -11.38 2.83
CA GLU A 236 -10.10 -12.80 2.65
C GLU A 236 -10.58 -13.10 1.23
N ALA A 237 -11.56 -12.34 0.74
CA ALA A 237 -12.08 -12.48 -0.62
C ALA A 237 -11.03 -12.12 -1.69
N ASN A 238 -10.31 -11.01 -1.50
CA ASN A 238 -9.38 -10.49 -2.50
C ASN A 238 -8.13 -11.34 -2.68
N TYR A 239 -7.65 -11.97 -1.60
CA TYR A 239 -6.47 -12.83 -1.63
C TYR A 239 -6.82 -14.33 -1.61
N ASN A 240 -8.11 -14.67 -1.66
CA ASN A 240 -8.60 -16.04 -1.58
C ASN A 240 -8.02 -16.80 -0.38
N ILE A 241 -7.99 -16.15 0.79
CA ILE A 241 -7.42 -16.68 2.03
C ILE A 241 -8.37 -17.72 2.59
N ASP A 242 -7.86 -18.86 3.06
CA ASP A 242 -8.62 -19.81 3.87
C ASP A 242 -8.57 -19.35 5.34
N MET A 243 -9.61 -18.62 5.78
CA MET A 243 -9.61 -17.93 7.07
C MET A 243 -10.16 -18.82 8.20
N ILE A 244 -9.30 -19.21 9.13
CA ILE A 244 -9.69 -19.89 10.37
C ILE A 244 -10.09 -18.84 11.41
N VAL A 245 -11.38 -18.78 11.74
CA VAL A 245 -11.91 -17.82 12.72
C VAL A 245 -12.25 -18.52 14.04
N ILE A 246 -11.59 -18.13 15.13
CA ILE A 246 -11.80 -18.72 16.46
C ILE A 246 -12.19 -17.62 17.45
N PRO A 247 -13.42 -17.63 18.02
CA PRO A 247 -13.88 -16.61 18.96
C PRO A 247 -13.39 -16.90 20.39
N ALA A 248 -12.08 -16.86 20.60
CA ALA A 248 -11.45 -17.27 21.85
C ALA A 248 -10.31 -16.31 22.26
N SER A 249 -9.85 -16.46 23.50
CA SER A 249 -8.60 -15.83 23.94
C SER A 249 -7.41 -16.35 23.12
N ILE A 250 -6.25 -15.68 23.17
CA ILE A 250 -5.10 -16.10 22.33
C ILE A 250 -4.67 -17.55 22.64
N LYS A 251 -4.56 -17.90 23.93
CA LYS A 251 -4.10 -19.21 24.36
C LYS A 251 -5.10 -20.31 23.97
N GLU A 252 -6.36 -20.13 24.33
CA GLU A 252 -7.46 -21.04 23.99
C GLU A 252 -7.63 -21.17 22.46
N GLY A 253 -7.47 -20.05 21.73
CA GLY A 253 -7.50 -20.04 20.28
C GLY A 253 -6.42 -20.91 19.65
N LEU A 254 -5.21 -20.90 20.21
CA LEU A 254 -4.11 -21.77 19.76
C LEU A 254 -4.31 -23.23 20.16
N GLU A 255 -4.98 -23.51 21.28
CA GLU A 255 -5.38 -24.87 21.70
C GLU A 255 -6.39 -25.44 20.70
N ASN A 256 -7.46 -24.69 20.42
CA ASN A 256 -8.46 -25.02 19.41
C ASN A 256 -7.86 -25.19 18.01
N LEU A 257 -6.89 -24.35 17.65
CA LEU A 257 -6.17 -24.48 16.37
C LEU A 257 -5.38 -25.79 16.31
N LYS A 258 -4.79 -26.23 17.42
CA LYS A 258 -3.98 -27.46 17.45
C LYS A 258 -4.83 -28.69 17.24
N GLU A 259 -6.05 -28.67 17.80
CA GLU A 259 -7.02 -29.76 17.65
C GLU A 259 -7.64 -29.78 16.26
N SER A 260 -8.08 -28.62 15.75
CA SER A 260 -8.79 -28.51 14.47
C SER A 260 -7.87 -28.58 13.25
N HIS A 261 -6.66 -28.04 13.34
CA HIS A 261 -5.69 -27.94 12.24
C HIS A 261 -4.30 -28.41 12.69
N PRO A 262 -4.14 -29.70 13.05
CA PRO A 262 -2.91 -30.23 13.66
C PRO A 262 -1.65 -30.13 12.78
N LYS A 263 -1.83 -29.89 11.46
CA LYS A 263 -0.73 -29.67 10.52
C LYS A 263 -0.04 -28.31 10.73
N ILE A 264 -0.73 -27.31 11.26
CA ILE A 264 -0.14 -25.99 11.48
C ILE A 264 0.93 -26.09 12.57
N LYS A 265 2.11 -25.54 12.25
CA LYS A 265 3.31 -25.53 13.09
C LYS A 265 3.89 -24.13 13.26
N ALA A 266 3.66 -23.23 12.32
CA ALA A 266 4.17 -21.86 12.36
C ALA A 266 3.05 -20.83 12.17
N VAL A 267 3.12 -19.74 12.94
CA VAL A 267 2.21 -18.60 12.85
C VAL A 267 3.00 -17.35 12.53
N ILE A 268 2.74 -16.76 11.37
CA ILE A 268 3.30 -15.48 10.95
C ILE A 268 2.50 -14.35 11.62
N MET A 269 3.19 -13.40 12.26
CA MET A 269 2.58 -12.35 13.07
C MET A 269 3.14 -10.97 12.72
N GLY A 270 2.28 -9.95 12.73
CA GLY A 270 2.66 -8.55 12.53
C GLY A 270 3.10 -7.81 13.78
N THR A 271 3.79 -8.47 14.71
CA THR A 271 4.31 -7.82 15.93
C THR A 271 5.63 -7.10 15.64
N ARG A 272 5.78 -5.88 16.18
CA ARG A 272 6.99 -5.06 16.09
C ARG A 272 7.68 -4.96 17.45
N ARG A 273 8.98 -4.63 17.49
CA ARG A 273 9.84 -4.62 18.71
C ARG A 273 9.40 -3.61 19.77
N HIS A 274 8.69 -2.57 19.34
CA HIS A 274 8.13 -1.54 20.21
C HIS A 274 6.72 -1.86 20.71
N ASP A 275 6.14 -2.99 20.29
CA ASP A 275 4.88 -3.47 20.87
C ASP A 275 5.06 -3.97 22.31
N PRO A 276 4.01 -3.95 23.15
CA PRO A 276 4.08 -4.48 24.50
C PRO A 276 4.63 -5.91 24.55
N TYR A 277 5.56 -6.16 25.48
CA TYR A 277 6.17 -7.47 25.75
C TYR A 277 7.03 -8.07 24.61
N SER A 278 7.45 -7.26 23.63
CA SER A 278 8.13 -7.75 22.41
C SER A 278 9.64 -7.45 22.34
N SER A 279 10.19 -6.66 23.27
CA SER A 279 11.55 -6.10 23.16
C SER A 279 12.67 -7.14 23.01
N GLN A 280 12.51 -8.31 23.63
CA GLN A 280 13.47 -9.43 23.62
C GLN A 280 13.15 -10.50 22.56
N LEU A 281 12.13 -10.29 21.72
CA LEU A 281 11.79 -11.24 20.68
C LEU A 281 12.85 -11.28 19.59
N LYS A 282 12.99 -12.46 18.99
CA LYS A 282 13.71 -12.71 17.74
C LYS A 282 12.70 -13.01 16.64
N SER A 283 13.09 -12.87 15.38
CA SER A 283 12.24 -13.13 14.21
C SER A 283 11.61 -14.52 14.21
N PHE A 284 12.26 -15.49 14.88
CA PHE A 284 11.74 -16.83 15.12
C PHE A 284 11.81 -17.14 16.61
N THR A 285 10.66 -17.30 17.25
CA THR A 285 10.58 -17.63 18.67
C THR A 285 9.46 -18.63 18.91
N MET A 286 9.76 -19.76 19.56
CA MET A 286 8.70 -20.69 19.98
C MET A 286 7.72 -20.00 20.95
N THR A 287 6.49 -20.48 20.99
CA THR A 287 5.57 -20.18 22.10
C THR A 287 6.16 -20.61 23.45
N ASP A 288 5.68 -20.01 24.53
CA ASP A 288 6.14 -20.35 25.87
C ASP A 288 5.76 -21.81 26.22
N VAL A 289 6.51 -22.43 27.12
CA VAL A 289 6.35 -23.86 27.46
C VAL A 289 4.93 -24.23 27.91
N SER A 290 4.19 -23.29 28.52
CA SER A 290 2.82 -23.50 28.99
C SER A 290 1.74 -23.27 27.93
N TRP A 291 2.14 -22.97 26.69
CA TRP A 291 1.26 -22.71 25.54
C TRP A 291 1.37 -23.83 24.51
N PRO A 292 0.36 -23.98 23.63
CA PRO A 292 0.47 -24.85 22.45
C PRO A 292 1.73 -24.56 21.64
N SER A 293 2.46 -25.61 21.26
CA SER A 293 3.73 -25.49 20.55
C SER A 293 3.53 -25.03 19.10
N TYR A 294 3.96 -23.79 18.85
CA TYR A 294 4.02 -23.15 17.53
C TYR A 294 5.30 -22.31 17.41
N MET A 295 5.87 -22.26 16.22
CA MET A 295 6.88 -21.26 15.87
C MET A 295 6.19 -19.93 15.60
N ARG A 296 6.52 -18.90 16.38
CA ARG A 296 6.10 -17.53 16.09
C ARG A 296 7.11 -16.90 15.15
N VAL A 297 6.62 -16.40 14.01
CA VAL A 297 7.42 -15.77 12.96
C VAL A 297 7.08 -14.29 12.90
N PHE A 298 8.08 -13.41 13.00
CA PHE A 298 7.91 -11.95 13.05
C PHE A 298 8.70 -11.26 11.92
N PRO A 299 8.15 -11.20 10.70
CA PRO A 299 8.86 -10.66 9.53
C PRO A 299 9.16 -9.17 9.62
N ILE A 300 8.31 -8.43 10.33
CA ILE A 300 8.41 -6.97 10.47
C ILE A 300 8.86 -6.55 11.87
N LEU A 301 9.50 -7.45 12.63
CA LEU A 301 9.83 -7.21 14.04
C LEU A 301 10.58 -5.89 14.24
N ASP A 302 11.51 -5.58 13.34
CA ASP A 302 12.36 -4.39 13.43
C ASP A 302 11.85 -3.19 12.61
N TRP A 303 10.63 -3.28 12.07
CA TRP A 303 10.02 -2.15 11.36
C TRP A 303 9.57 -1.08 12.36
N SER A 304 9.81 0.17 12.01
CA SER A 304 9.26 1.35 12.66
C SER A 304 7.80 1.59 12.26
N TYR A 305 7.12 2.47 12.99
CA TYR A 305 5.76 2.91 12.65
C TYR A 305 5.72 3.58 11.26
N ALA A 306 6.74 4.38 10.96
CA ALA A 306 6.89 5.04 9.67
C ALA A 306 7.04 4.02 8.54
N GLU A 307 7.88 2.99 8.69
CA GLU A 307 8.08 1.97 7.64
C GLU A 307 6.82 1.16 7.33
N VAL A 308 5.98 0.88 8.32
CA VAL A 308 4.67 0.25 8.08
C VAL A 308 3.81 1.12 7.18
N TRP A 309 3.74 2.43 7.45
CA TRP A 309 2.96 3.35 6.63
C TRP A 309 3.61 3.63 5.29
N ASP A 310 4.92 3.83 5.22
CA ASP A 310 5.66 4.00 3.99
C ASP A 310 5.41 2.83 3.06
N PHE A 311 5.43 1.59 3.57
CA PHE A 311 5.05 0.42 2.79
C PHE A 311 3.60 0.50 2.28
N LEU A 312 2.63 0.65 3.19
CA LEU A 312 1.21 0.66 2.82
C LEU A 312 0.87 1.79 1.83
N ARG A 313 1.52 2.95 1.97
CA ARG A 313 1.24 4.16 1.19
C ARG A 313 2.03 4.22 -0.12
N THR A 314 3.27 3.74 -0.14
CA THR A 314 4.09 3.70 -1.36
C THR A 314 3.47 2.77 -2.40
N PHE A 315 2.90 1.66 -1.97
CA PHE A 315 2.29 0.65 -2.85
C PHE A 315 0.77 0.75 -2.97
N ASP A 316 0.17 1.85 -2.46
CA ASP A 316 -1.28 2.08 -2.47
C ASP A 316 -2.10 0.87 -1.99
N LEU A 317 -1.63 0.25 -0.90
CA LEU A 317 -2.20 -0.97 -0.35
C LEU A 317 -3.40 -0.65 0.53
N PRO A 318 -4.51 -1.40 0.41
CA PRO A 318 -5.68 -1.14 1.22
C PRO A 318 -5.41 -1.50 2.69
N TYR A 319 -5.92 -0.65 3.58
CA TYR A 319 -5.90 -0.83 5.03
C TYR A 319 -7.26 -0.44 5.64
N CYS A 320 -7.48 -0.79 6.92
CA CYS A 320 -8.73 -0.48 7.61
C CYS A 320 -8.99 1.04 7.68
N ARG A 321 -10.17 1.49 7.22
CA ARG A 321 -10.50 2.92 7.11
C ARG A 321 -10.43 3.71 8.43
N LEU A 322 -10.52 3.04 9.58
CA LEU A 322 -10.40 3.70 10.89
C LEU A 322 -9.07 4.45 11.03
N TYR A 323 -8.02 3.98 10.35
CA TYR A 323 -6.75 4.67 10.33
C TYR A 323 -6.82 6.05 9.65
N ASP A 324 -7.68 6.23 8.63
CA ASP A 324 -7.92 7.54 8.03
C ASP A 324 -8.74 8.46 8.94
N GLU A 325 -9.47 7.89 9.90
CA GLU A 325 -10.32 8.63 10.83
C GLU A 325 -9.60 9.07 12.11
N GLY A 326 -8.29 8.83 12.22
CA GLY A 326 -7.45 9.25 13.35
C GLY A 326 -7.14 8.17 14.39
N TYR A 327 -7.52 6.91 14.16
CA TYR A 327 -7.08 5.81 15.02
C TYR A 327 -5.66 5.39 14.64
N THR A 328 -4.73 5.30 15.59
CA THR A 328 -3.32 4.87 15.31
C THR A 328 -3.05 3.43 15.74
N SER A 329 -3.94 2.87 16.58
CA SER A 329 -3.86 1.49 17.07
C SER A 329 -5.29 0.93 17.20
N LEU A 330 -5.57 -0.29 16.72
CA LEU A 330 -6.90 -0.95 16.81
C LEU A 330 -6.93 -2.15 17.76
N GLY A 331 -7.93 -2.20 18.64
CA GLY A 331 -7.97 -3.03 19.84
C GLY A 331 -9.43 -3.29 20.20
N ASP A 332 -9.78 -3.34 21.50
CA ASP A 332 -11.20 -3.42 21.87
C ASP A 332 -11.85 -2.03 21.70
N PRO A 333 -12.99 -1.89 21.00
CA PRO A 333 -13.72 -0.64 20.84
C PRO A 333 -14.01 0.06 22.17
N LYS A 334 -14.18 -0.66 23.28
CA LYS A 334 -14.44 -0.06 24.60
C LYS A 334 -13.27 0.74 25.14
N ASN A 335 -12.04 0.42 24.73
CA ASN A 335 -10.82 1.08 25.22
C ASN A 335 -9.98 1.73 24.12
N THR A 336 -10.56 1.88 22.92
CA THR A 336 -9.87 2.40 21.75
C THR A 336 -10.51 3.70 21.29
N LEU A 337 -9.74 4.77 21.37
CA LEU A 337 -10.09 6.12 20.96
C LEU A 337 -9.19 6.59 19.81
N LYS A 338 -9.63 7.66 19.15
CA LYS A 338 -8.80 8.40 18.19
C LYS A 338 -7.61 9.04 18.91
N ASN A 339 -6.49 9.12 18.22
CA ASN A 339 -5.26 9.64 18.79
C ASN A 339 -5.31 11.18 18.88
N GLN A 340 -5.17 11.74 20.08
CA GLN A 340 -5.29 13.18 20.30
C GLN A 340 -4.17 13.99 19.64
N SER A 341 -2.99 13.41 19.40
CA SER A 341 -1.91 14.08 18.67
C SER A 341 -2.26 14.34 17.19
N LEU A 342 -3.30 13.68 16.66
CA LEU A 342 -3.81 13.88 15.30
C LEU A 342 -4.99 14.86 15.23
N LEU A 343 -5.43 15.43 16.36
CA LEU A 343 -6.54 16.37 16.39
C LEU A 343 -6.16 17.72 15.76
N LEU A 344 -6.91 18.14 14.75
CA LEU A 344 -6.77 19.43 14.07
C LEU A 344 -7.57 20.52 14.79
N LYS A 345 -7.20 21.78 14.52
CA LYS A 345 -7.85 22.97 15.11
C LYS A 345 -9.37 23.07 14.82
N ASP A 346 -9.83 22.44 13.74
CA ASP A 346 -11.23 22.42 13.33
C ASP A 346 -12.03 21.22 13.91
N GLY A 347 -11.40 20.41 14.78
CA GLY A 347 -12.02 19.27 15.43
C GLY A 347 -11.99 17.96 14.62
N ARG A 348 -11.44 17.97 13.40
CA ARG A 348 -11.21 16.74 12.62
C ARG A 348 -9.90 16.07 13.05
N TYR A 349 -9.74 14.80 12.71
CA TYR A 349 -8.48 14.08 12.93
C TYR A 349 -7.76 13.86 11.60
N SER A 350 -6.44 14.07 11.61
CA SER A 350 -5.57 13.62 10.53
C SER A 350 -5.49 12.10 10.49
N PRO A 351 -5.21 11.49 9.32
CA PRO A 351 -4.94 10.07 9.22
C PRO A 351 -3.74 9.60 10.04
N ALA A 352 -3.75 8.32 10.40
CA ALA A 352 -2.75 7.68 11.25
C ALA A 352 -1.31 7.80 10.72
N TYR A 353 -1.11 7.74 9.40
CA TYR A 353 0.21 7.88 8.79
C TYR A 353 0.81 9.28 8.96
N MET A 354 0.04 10.28 9.41
CA MET A 354 0.55 11.62 9.72
C MET A 354 1.10 11.74 11.14
N LEU A 355 1.01 10.70 11.97
CA LEU A 355 1.55 10.69 13.34
C LEU A 355 3.09 10.79 13.28
N GLN A 356 3.64 11.85 13.86
CA GLN A 356 5.08 12.12 13.82
C GLN A 356 5.87 11.33 14.88
N GLU A 357 5.30 11.16 16.07
CA GLU A 357 5.97 10.46 17.18
C GLU A 357 5.41 9.05 17.36
N GLU A 358 6.22 8.03 17.04
CA GLU A 358 5.85 6.62 17.19
C GLU A 358 5.51 6.24 18.65
N SER A 359 6.15 6.87 19.64
CA SER A 359 5.86 6.68 21.06
C SER A 359 4.39 6.94 21.42
N LEU A 360 3.70 7.77 20.63
CA LEU A 360 2.30 8.15 20.82
C LEU A 360 1.33 7.21 20.11
N GLU A 361 1.80 6.19 19.37
CA GLU A 361 0.95 5.29 18.60
C GLU A 361 -0.20 4.70 19.44
N ARG A 362 0.06 4.41 20.71
CA ARG A 362 -0.90 3.78 21.63
C ARG A 362 -1.56 4.77 22.59
N GLU A 363 -1.40 6.08 22.41
CA GLU A 363 -2.02 7.10 23.28
C GLU A 363 -3.57 7.02 23.26
N GLY A 364 -4.15 6.62 22.13
CA GLY A 364 -5.59 6.33 22.02
C GLY A 364 -6.06 5.07 22.73
N ARG A 365 -5.22 4.39 23.54
CA ARG A 365 -5.59 3.23 24.35
C ARG A 365 -5.84 3.66 25.79
N ASN A 366 -7.09 3.64 26.21
CA ASN A 366 -7.41 3.76 27.63
C ASN A 366 -6.99 2.46 28.35
N LYS A 367 -6.40 2.59 29.54
CA LYS A 367 -6.07 1.44 30.40
C LYS A 367 -7.34 0.80 30.96
#